data_AF-A0A5M4DE30-F1
#
_entry.id   AF-A0A5M4DE30-F1
#
_cell.length_a   1.000
_cell.length_b   1.000
_cell.length_c   1.000
_cell.angle_alpha   90.00
_cell.angle_beta   90.00
_cell.angle_gamma   90.00
#
_symmetry.space_group_name_H-M   'P 1'
#
loop_
_entity.id
_entity.type
_entity.pdbx_description
1 polymer ?
#
loop_
_entity_poly.entity_id
_entity_poly.type
_entity_poly.pdbx_seq_one_letter_code
_entity_poly.pdbx_strand_id
1 'polypeptide(L)'
;MTSERGVLLVLSGPSGVGKDTLLDAWIASNPRVRRVITYTTRPPRPNEENGVDYHFVTEERFHQLADAGHFFEHKSVHGNWYASPKTDALEFVAQGYIAVLKIDVQGALDVAQDFPEAVLVFILPPSGEELERRIRNRGVGDEDEILRRLANAHGEISKADRYHFRIVNDEIDRAVSELESAVASVAQLPRDARGRWAGRPDSDPG
;
A
#
# COMPACT_ATOMS: atom_id res chain seq x y z
N MET A 1 -9.84 7.88 -28.97
CA MET A 1 -8.81 7.73 -27.92
C MET A 1 -9.48 7.15 -26.70
N THR A 2 -9.25 5.87 -26.39
CA THR A 2 -9.68 5.30 -25.11
C THR A 2 -8.91 6.02 -24.01
N SER A 3 -9.57 6.90 -23.26
CA SER A 3 -9.01 7.45 -22.03
C SER A 3 -8.59 6.26 -21.16
N GLU A 4 -7.30 6.19 -20.82
CA GLU A 4 -6.80 5.11 -19.99
C GLU A 4 -7.46 5.21 -18.60
N ARG A 5 -8.15 4.15 -18.20
CA ARG A 5 -8.93 4.15 -16.94
C ARG A 5 -8.00 4.20 -15.74
N GLY A 6 -8.41 4.91 -14.69
CA GLY A 6 -7.70 4.95 -13.43
C GLY A 6 -7.80 3.64 -12.66
N VAL A 7 -6.85 3.43 -11.76
CA VAL A 7 -6.71 2.21 -10.95
C VAL A 7 -6.30 2.58 -9.53
N LEU A 8 -6.98 2.03 -8.54
CA LEU A 8 -6.50 2.04 -7.16
C LEU A 8 -5.60 0.82 -6.97
N LEU A 9 -4.33 1.04 -6.64
CA LEU A 9 -3.39 0.00 -6.28
C LEU A 9 -3.00 0.15 -4.82
N VAL A 10 -3.08 -0.94 -4.07
CA VAL A 10 -2.56 -1.01 -2.70
C VAL A 10 -1.23 -1.73 -2.73
N LEU A 11 -0.19 -1.03 -2.25
CA LEU A 11 1.17 -1.55 -2.20
C LEU A 11 1.56 -1.86 -0.76
N SER A 12 1.65 -3.15 -0.44
CA SER A 12 2.06 -3.64 0.87
C SER A 12 3.28 -4.54 0.78
N GLY A 13 3.78 -4.99 1.92
CA GLY A 13 4.98 -5.81 2.03
C GLY A 13 5.68 -5.55 3.35
N PRO A 14 6.63 -6.38 3.75
CA PRO A 14 7.27 -6.24 5.04
C PRO A 14 8.08 -4.94 5.14
N SER A 15 8.32 -4.50 6.37
CA SER A 15 9.26 -3.40 6.61
C SER A 15 10.66 -3.78 6.08
N GLY A 16 11.34 -2.83 5.43
CA GLY A 16 12.67 -3.06 4.86
C GLY A 16 12.71 -3.60 3.42
N VAL A 17 11.57 -3.95 2.82
CA VAL A 17 11.55 -4.50 1.47
C VAL A 17 11.77 -3.46 0.35
N GLY A 18 11.82 -2.17 0.67
CA GLY A 18 12.13 -1.10 -0.31
C GLY A 18 10.93 -0.51 -1.07
N LYS A 19 9.71 -0.60 -0.50
CA LYS A 19 8.47 -0.08 -1.12
C LYS A 19 8.55 1.39 -1.54
N ASP A 20 9.16 2.24 -0.70
CA ASP A 20 9.29 3.67 -0.99
C ASP A 20 10.15 3.92 -2.23
N THR A 21 11.34 3.32 -2.25
CA THR A 21 12.26 3.39 -3.39
C THR A 21 11.63 2.86 -4.67
N LEU A 22 10.89 1.75 -4.59
CA LEU A 22 10.18 1.19 -5.72
C LEU A 22 9.08 2.13 -6.25
N LEU A 23 8.28 2.70 -5.34
CA LEU A 23 7.22 3.63 -5.71
C LEU A 23 7.77 4.93 -6.29
N ASP A 24 8.87 5.47 -5.73
CA ASP A 24 9.53 6.66 -6.25
C ASP A 24 10.08 6.41 -7.67
N ALA A 25 10.72 5.27 -7.90
CA ALA A 25 11.19 4.88 -9.23
C ALA A 25 10.02 4.77 -10.23
N TRP A 26 8.90 4.18 -9.82
CA TRP A 26 7.73 4.03 -10.68
C TRP A 26 7.06 5.37 -10.99
N ILE A 27 6.97 6.29 -10.01
CA ILE A 27 6.46 7.65 -10.23
C ILE A 27 7.36 8.41 -11.22
N ALA A 28 8.68 8.23 -11.12
CA ALA A 28 9.63 8.86 -12.02
C ALA A 28 9.53 8.33 -13.46
N SER A 29 9.22 7.04 -13.64
CA SER A 29 9.10 6.42 -14.97
C SER A 29 7.70 6.58 -15.59
N ASN A 30 6.66 6.76 -14.78
CA ASN A 30 5.27 6.77 -15.24
C ASN A 30 4.47 7.97 -14.69
N PRO A 31 4.19 8.99 -15.51
CA PRO A 31 3.53 10.22 -15.07
C PRO A 31 2.05 10.03 -14.72
N ARG A 32 1.47 8.84 -14.89
CA ARG A 32 0.11 8.52 -14.42
C ARG A 32 0.08 8.05 -12.97
N VAL A 33 1.22 7.67 -12.39
CA VAL A 33 1.28 7.15 -11.02
C VAL A 33 1.21 8.31 -10.04
N ARG A 34 0.33 8.18 -9.04
CA ARG A 34 0.15 9.16 -7.96
C ARG A 34 0.23 8.44 -6.63
N ARG A 35 1.12 8.90 -5.75
CA ARG A 35 1.11 8.48 -4.34
C ARG A 35 -0.13 9.09 -3.67
N VAL A 36 -0.93 8.25 -3.02
CA VAL A 36 -2.01 8.71 -2.13
C VAL A 36 -1.39 9.07 -0.80
N ILE A 37 -1.51 10.33 -0.38
CA ILE A 37 -0.94 10.83 0.87
C ILE A 37 -1.87 10.47 2.03
N THR A 38 -1.36 9.82 3.07
CA THR A 38 -2.17 9.38 4.22
C THR A 38 -2.35 10.48 5.27
N TYR A 39 -3.36 10.36 6.13
CA TYR A 39 -3.64 11.36 7.17
C TYR A 39 -3.02 10.93 8.50
N THR A 40 -2.60 11.89 9.31
CA THR A 40 -2.25 11.64 10.72
C THR A 40 -2.56 12.82 11.63
N THR A 41 -2.83 12.53 12.90
CA THR A 41 -2.97 13.55 13.96
C THR A 41 -1.67 13.86 14.68
N ARG A 42 -0.60 13.08 14.41
CA ARG A 42 0.73 13.36 14.94
C ARG A 42 1.25 14.67 14.36
N PRO A 43 1.92 15.54 15.13
CA PRO A 43 2.62 16.70 14.56
C PRO A 43 3.74 16.27 13.58
N PRO A 44 4.01 17.07 12.53
CA PRO A 44 5.10 16.79 11.59
C PRO A 44 6.47 16.81 12.30
N ARG A 45 7.37 15.94 11.86
CA ARG A 45 8.81 16.00 12.22
C ARG A 45 9.50 17.12 11.44
N PRO A 46 10.71 17.56 11.85
CA PRO A 46 11.40 18.69 11.23
C PRO A 46 11.62 18.61 9.71
N ASN A 47 11.61 17.41 9.12
CA ASN A 47 11.82 17.18 7.69
C ASN A 47 10.57 16.64 6.98
N GLU A 48 9.41 16.64 7.64
CA GLU A 48 8.15 16.21 7.04
C GLU A 48 7.36 17.43 6.57
N GLU A 49 6.77 17.34 5.38
CA GLU A 49 5.95 18.38 4.76
C GLU A 49 4.49 17.94 4.63
N ASN A 50 3.57 18.87 4.96
CA ASN A 50 2.14 18.63 4.88
C ASN A 50 1.67 18.51 3.43
N GLY A 51 0.94 17.44 3.12
CA GLY A 51 0.52 17.11 1.75
C GLY A 51 1.59 16.41 0.92
N VAL A 52 2.76 16.09 1.52
CA VAL A 52 3.83 15.31 0.88
C VAL A 52 4.06 14.02 1.66
N ASP A 53 4.33 14.11 2.96
CA ASP A 53 4.54 12.95 3.82
C ASP A 53 3.22 12.43 4.39
N TYR A 54 2.43 13.36 4.94
CA TYR A 54 1.09 13.13 5.45
C TYR A 54 0.24 14.39 5.28
N HIS A 55 -1.08 14.21 5.29
CA HIS A 55 -1.98 15.27 5.71
C HIS A 55 -2.00 15.32 7.24
N PHE A 56 -1.28 16.28 7.80
CA PHE A 56 -1.23 16.55 9.23
C PHE A 56 -2.45 17.37 9.63
N VAL A 57 -3.34 16.77 10.43
CA VAL A 57 -4.61 17.38 10.84
C VAL A 57 -4.78 17.32 12.35
N THR A 58 -5.66 18.15 12.92
CA THR A 58 -6.02 18.00 14.34
C THR A 58 -6.91 16.77 14.55
N GLU A 59 -7.01 16.28 15.78
CA GLU A 59 -7.93 15.17 16.10
C GLU A 59 -9.39 15.53 15.79
N GLU A 60 -9.83 16.76 16.07
CA GLU A 60 -11.19 17.19 15.75
C GLU A 60 -11.45 17.13 14.25
N ARG A 61 -10.50 17.59 13.43
CA ARG A 61 -10.63 17.53 11.98
C ARG A 61 -10.58 16.09 11.48
N PHE A 62 -9.75 15.25 12.07
CA PHE A 62 -9.67 13.83 11.74
C PHE A 62 -11.00 13.13 11.97
N HIS A 63 -11.62 13.33 13.14
CA HIS A 63 -12.91 12.73 13.46
C HIS A 63 -14.03 13.25 12.54
N GLN A 64 -14.04 14.55 12.22
CA GLN A 64 -14.98 15.08 11.21
C GLN A 64 -14.86 14.39 9.85
N LEU A 65 -13.62 14.11 9.40
CA LEU A 65 -13.37 13.41 8.14
C LEU A 65 -13.79 11.94 8.23
N ALA A 66 -13.50 11.28 9.35
CA ALA A 66 -13.90 9.90 9.59
C ALA A 66 -15.43 9.75 9.59
N ASP A 67 -16.15 10.62 10.32
CA ASP A 67 -17.61 10.64 10.38
C ASP A 67 -18.25 10.93 9.01
N ALA A 68 -17.53 11.65 8.14
CA ALA A 68 -17.94 11.92 6.76
C ALA A 68 -17.63 10.76 5.79
N GLY A 69 -17.01 9.66 6.26
CA GLY A 69 -16.64 8.52 5.41
C GLY A 69 -15.45 8.80 4.49
N HIS A 70 -14.57 9.73 4.85
CA HIS A 70 -13.41 10.12 4.02
C HIS A 70 -12.32 9.04 3.96
N PHE A 71 -12.33 8.07 4.88
CA PHE A 71 -11.27 7.06 5.03
C PHE A 71 -11.75 5.65 4.68
N PHE A 72 -10.85 4.85 4.10
CA PHE A 72 -11.03 3.39 3.98
C PHE A 72 -10.88 2.71 5.33
N GLU A 73 -9.85 3.12 6.07
CA GLU A 73 -9.50 2.59 7.38
C GLU A 73 -8.83 3.69 8.20
N HIS A 74 -8.89 3.53 9.52
CA HIS A 74 -8.10 4.31 10.44
C HIS A 74 -7.76 3.53 11.70
N LYS A 75 -6.62 3.87 12.32
CA LYS A 75 -6.15 3.25 13.57
C LYS A 75 -5.39 4.22 14.45
N SER A 76 -5.42 3.96 15.76
CA SER A 76 -4.62 4.68 16.75
C SER A 76 -3.30 3.96 16.98
N VAL A 77 -2.19 4.69 16.84
CA VAL A 77 -0.83 4.22 17.07
C VAL A 77 -0.14 5.21 17.98
N HIS A 78 0.26 4.76 19.17
CA HIS A 78 0.91 5.59 20.19
C HIS A 78 0.14 6.90 20.48
N GLY A 79 -1.20 6.82 20.56
CA GLY A 79 -2.07 7.95 20.85
C GLY A 79 -2.33 8.89 19.66
N ASN A 80 -1.78 8.62 18.47
CA ASN A 80 -2.05 9.40 17.27
C ASN A 80 -2.86 8.56 16.27
N TRP A 81 -3.76 9.19 15.54
CA TRP A 81 -4.52 8.54 14.48
C TRP A 81 -3.77 8.55 13.17
N TYR A 82 -3.98 7.51 12.38
CA TYR A 82 -3.50 7.34 11.02
C TYR A 82 -4.65 6.84 10.15
N ALA A 83 -4.78 7.33 8.92
CA ALA A 83 -5.85 6.91 8.02
C ALA A 83 -5.47 6.94 6.54
N SER A 84 -6.14 6.06 5.79
CA SER A 84 -6.05 5.96 4.35
C SER A 84 -7.23 6.68 3.67
N PRO A 85 -7.03 7.76 2.90
CA PRO A 85 -8.13 8.57 2.37
C PRO A 85 -8.77 7.92 1.14
N LYS A 86 -10.02 7.49 1.31
CA LYS A 86 -10.87 6.92 0.27
C LYS A 86 -11.17 7.93 -0.81
N THR A 87 -11.67 9.08 -0.42
CA THR A 87 -12.10 10.16 -1.30
C THR A 87 -10.95 10.66 -2.17
N ASP A 88 -9.78 10.92 -1.59
CA ASP A 88 -8.60 11.39 -2.31
C ASP A 88 -8.08 10.34 -3.31
N ALA A 89 -8.04 9.07 -2.90
CA ALA A 89 -7.66 7.97 -3.78
C ALA A 89 -8.63 7.82 -4.96
N LEU A 90 -9.94 7.87 -4.71
CA LEU A 90 -10.96 7.71 -5.73
C LEU A 90 -11.03 8.91 -6.68
N GLU A 91 -10.68 10.11 -6.23
CA GLU A 91 -10.54 11.28 -7.09
C GLU A 91 -9.43 11.07 -8.13
N PHE A 92 -8.25 10.59 -7.73
CA PHE A 92 -7.19 10.24 -8.68
C PHE A 92 -7.64 9.17 -9.68
N VAL A 93 -8.33 8.14 -9.21
CA VAL A 93 -8.89 7.08 -10.07
C VAL A 93 -9.88 7.66 -11.08
N ALA A 94 -10.78 8.55 -10.64
CA ALA A 94 -11.76 9.19 -11.52
C ALA A 94 -11.11 10.06 -12.60
N GLN A 95 -9.96 10.66 -12.30
CA GLN A 95 -9.15 11.44 -13.24
C GLN A 95 -8.30 10.59 -14.20
N GLY A 96 -8.33 9.26 -14.08
CA GLY A 96 -7.58 8.34 -14.94
C GLY A 96 -6.16 8.03 -14.45
N TYR A 97 -5.81 8.40 -13.22
CA TYR A 97 -4.50 8.10 -12.63
C TYR A 97 -4.44 6.70 -11.99
N ILE A 98 -3.21 6.23 -11.79
CA ILE A 98 -2.91 5.06 -10.96
C ILE A 98 -2.66 5.59 -9.55
N ALA A 99 -3.68 5.51 -8.70
CA ALA A 99 -3.61 5.93 -7.31
C ALA A 99 -2.96 4.81 -6.49
N VAL A 100 -1.78 5.06 -5.92
CA VAL A 100 -1.03 4.09 -5.13
C VAL A 100 -1.14 4.41 -3.65
N LEU A 101 -1.82 3.54 -2.92
CA LEU A 101 -1.95 3.58 -1.47
C LEU A 101 -0.95 2.60 -0.84
N LYS A 102 0.09 3.14 -0.18
CA LYS A 102 1.16 2.34 0.42
C LYS A 102 0.88 2.14 1.92
N ILE A 103 0.35 0.98 2.29
CA ILE A 103 -0.11 0.67 3.65
C ILE A 103 0.26 -0.74 4.08
N ASP A 104 0.06 -1.06 5.36
CA ASP A 104 0.32 -2.39 5.90
C ASP A 104 -0.72 -3.42 5.45
N VAL A 105 -0.52 -4.67 5.88
CA VAL A 105 -1.38 -5.77 5.45
C VAL A 105 -2.80 -5.63 5.96
N GLN A 106 -3.00 -5.13 7.18
CA GLN A 106 -4.35 -4.99 7.71
C GLN A 106 -5.13 -3.95 6.91
N GLY A 107 -4.55 -2.76 6.72
CA GLY A 107 -5.22 -1.70 5.97
C GLY A 107 -5.48 -2.11 4.51
N ALA A 108 -4.60 -2.91 3.91
CA ALA A 108 -4.84 -3.44 2.56
C ALA A 108 -6.08 -4.33 2.46
N LEU A 109 -6.30 -5.18 3.47
CA LEU A 109 -7.49 -6.03 3.53
C LEU A 109 -8.74 -5.20 3.78
N ASP A 110 -8.67 -4.17 4.61
CA ASP A 110 -9.79 -3.26 4.87
C ASP A 110 -10.18 -2.50 3.58
N VAL A 111 -9.19 -2.00 2.82
CA VAL A 111 -9.42 -1.38 1.50
C VAL A 111 -10.04 -2.38 0.53
N ALA A 112 -9.61 -3.64 0.51
CA ALA A 112 -10.16 -4.65 -0.39
C ALA A 112 -11.61 -5.02 -0.04
N GLN A 113 -12.00 -4.93 1.24
CA GLN A 113 -13.38 -5.13 1.67
C GLN A 113 -14.28 -3.96 1.25
N ASP A 114 -13.82 -2.72 1.43
CA ASP A 114 -14.61 -1.52 1.07
C ASP A 114 -14.60 -1.24 -0.45
N PHE A 115 -13.49 -1.53 -1.13
CA PHE A 115 -13.31 -1.31 -2.57
C PHE A 115 -12.70 -2.54 -3.26
N PRO A 116 -13.54 -3.55 -3.60
CA PRO A 116 -13.08 -4.81 -4.23
C PRO A 116 -12.40 -4.64 -5.60
N GLU A 117 -12.55 -3.49 -6.25
CA GLU A 117 -11.86 -3.18 -7.52
C GLU A 117 -10.38 -2.80 -7.32
N ALA A 118 -9.90 -2.65 -6.08
CA ALA A 118 -8.51 -2.33 -5.77
C ALA A 118 -7.55 -3.45 -6.20
N VAL A 119 -6.39 -3.08 -6.74
CA VAL A 119 -5.32 -4.00 -7.07
C VAL A 119 -4.39 -4.16 -5.88
N LEU A 120 -4.45 -5.30 -5.22
CA LEU A 120 -3.56 -5.65 -4.11
C LEU A 120 -2.23 -6.20 -4.65
N VAL A 121 -1.12 -5.50 -4.37
CA VAL A 121 0.23 -5.97 -4.66
C VAL A 121 1.05 -6.09 -3.37
N PHE A 122 1.59 -7.29 -3.13
CA PHE A 122 2.53 -7.55 -2.04
C PHE A 122 3.96 -7.59 -2.57
N ILE A 123 4.83 -6.78 -1.98
CA ILE A 123 6.26 -6.76 -2.31
C ILE A 123 7.00 -7.74 -1.39
N LEU A 124 7.71 -8.69 -2.00
CA LEU A 124 8.54 -9.69 -1.34
C LEU A 124 10.02 -9.31 -1.39
N PRO A 125 10.79 -9.64 -0.34
CA PRO A 125 12.25 -9.61 -0.44
C PRO A 125 12.73 -10.75 -1.35
N PRO A 126 13.93 -10.66 -1.95
CA PRO A 126 14.47 -11.74 -2.77
C PRO A 126 14.80 -13.00 -1.97
N SER A 127 15.08 -12.87 -0.68
CA SER A 127 15.25 -13.99 0.25
C SER A 127 14.99 -13.54 1.69
N GLY A 128 14.80 -14.51 2.59
CA GLY A 128 14.73 -14.23 4.04
C GLY A 128 16.05 -13.65 4.57
N GLU A 129 17.19 -14.13 4.07
CA GLU A 129 18.52 -13.60 4.42
C GLU A 129 18.69 -12.14 4.02
N GLU A 130 18.22 -11.76 2.83
CA GLU A 130 18.30 -10.37 2.37
C GLU A 130 17.36 -9.47 3.19
N LEU A 131 16.17 -9.96 3.56
CA LEU A 131 15.25 -9.25 4.44
C LEU A 131 15.91 -8.97 5.80
N GLU A 132 16.55 -9.99 6.38
CA GLU A 132 17.27 -9.86 7.64
C GLU A 132 18.43 -8.88 7.53
N ARG A 133 19.25 -9.00 6.49
CA ARG A 133 20.35 -8.07 6.22
C ARG A 133 19.84 -6.63 6.12
N ARG A 134 18.72 -6.37 5.43
CA ARG A 134 18.11 -5.03 5.31
C ARG A 134 17.55 -4.52 6.64
N ILE A 135 16.94 -5.39 7.46
CA ILE A 135 16.42 -5.02 8.79
C ILE A 135 17.57 -4.63 9.72
N ARG A 136 18.63 -5.44 9.77
CA ARG A 136 19.85 -5.20 10.57
C ARG A 136 20.57 -3.92 10.12
N ASN A 137 20.68 -3.66 8.82
CA ASN A 137 21.34 -2.45 8.31
C ASN A 137 20.57 -1.15 8.56
N ARG A 138 19.24 -1.21 8.77
CA ARG A 138 18.40 -0.02 8.98
C ARG A 138 18.37 0.49 10.41
N GLY A 139 18.99 -0.16 11.39
CA GLY A 139 18.88 0.27 12.78
C GLY A 139 20.01 -0.20 13.69
N VAL A 140 20.44 0.73 14.55
CA VAL A 140 21.10 0.48 15.83
C VAL A 140 20.00 0.06 16.81
N GLY A 141 19.71 -1.24 16.87
CA GLY A 141 18.78 -1.83 17.84
C GLY A 141 19.47 -2.99 18.54
N ASP A 142 19.05 -3.30 19.76
CA ASP A 142 19.47 -4.55 20.40
C ASP A 142 18.92 -5.76 19.62
N GLU A 143 19.47 -6.95 19.90
CA GLU A 143 19.08 -8.16 19.18
C GLU A 143 17.59 -8.47 19.35
N ASP A 144 16.99 -8.10 20.49
CA ASP A 144 15.57 -8.30 20.78
C ASP A 144 14.67 -7.45 19.85
N GLU A 145 15.06 -6.23 19.53
CA GLU A 145 14.35 -5.40 18.55
C GLU A 145 14.43 -5.97 17.13
N ILE A 146 15.61 -6.46 16.74
CA ILE A 146 15.82 -7.07 15.42
C ILE A 146 14.93 -8.31 15.27
N LEU A 147 14.95 -9.21 16.25
CA LEU A 147 14.14 -10.44 16.25
C LEU A 147 12.65 -10.14 16.19
N ARG A 148 12.17 -9.12 16.93
CA ARG A 148 10.76 -8.68 16.87
C ARG A 148 10.39 -8.16 15.49
N ARG A 149 11.26 -7.39 14.83
CA ARG A 149 11.01 -6.89 13.46
C ARG A 149 11.00 -8.02 12.44
N LEU A 150 11.88 -9.02 12.58
CA LEU A 150 11.88 -10.23 11.74
C LEU A 150 10.60 -11.05 11.92
N ALA A 151 10.17 -11.28 13.17
CA ALA A 151 8.94 -11.98 13.46
C ALA A 151 7.72 -11.27 12.83
N ASN A 152 7.65 -9.95 12.95
CA ASN A 152 6.61 -9.15 12.30
C ASN A 152 6.64 -9.31 10.78
N ALA A 153 7.83 -9.22 10.17
CA ALA A 153 8.00 -9.34 8.72
C ALA A 153 7.58 -10.74 8.21
N HIS A 154 7.92 -11.81 8.93
CA HIS A 154 7.44 -13.16 8.61
C HIS A 154 5.91 -13.28 8.74
N GLY A 155 5.33 -12.68 9.78
CA GLY A 155 3.88 -12.60 9.94
C GLY A 155 3.20 -11.87 8.78
N GLU A 156 3.79 -10.79 8.27
CA GLU A 156 3.28 -10.08 7.09
C GLU A 156 3.41 -10.93 5.83
N ILE A 157 4.55 -11.61 5.60
CA ILE A 157 4.77 -12.47 4.43
C ILE A 157 3.79 -13.66 4.41
N SER A 158 3.42 -14.20 5.58
CA SER A 158 2.45 -15.30 5.66
C SER A 158 1.07 -14.96 5.10
N LYS A 159 0.75 -13.67 4.97
CA LYS A 159 -0.51 -13.14 4.43
C LYS A 159 -0.42 -12.73 2.96
N ALA A 160 0.74 -12.96 2.31
CA ALA A 160 0.94 -12.59 0.91
C ALA A 160 0.03 -13.37 -0.07
N ASP A 161 -0.54 -14.50 0.36
CA ASP A 161 -1.55 -15.28 -0.36
C ASP A 161 -2.89 -14.55 -0.51
N ARG A 162 -3.14 -13.50 0.29
CA ARG A 162 -4.33 -12.65 0.21
C ARG A 162 -4.24 -11.56 -0.88
N TYR A 163 -3.10 -11.45 -1.57
CA TYR A 163 -2.86 -10.42 -2.58
C TYR A 163 -2.99 -10.98 -3.99
N HIS A 164 -3.42 -10.13 -4.92
CA HIS A 164 -3.56 -10.50 -6.33
C HIS A 164 -2.19 -10.76 -6.99
N PHE A 165 -1.20 -9.94 -6.63
CA PHE A 165 0.16 -10.02 -7.15
C PHE A 165 1.18 -10.07 -6.02
N ARG A 166 2.23 -10.85 -6.25
CA ARG A 166 3.42 -10.94 -5.38
C ARG A 166 4.63 -10.63 -6.24
N ILE A 167 5.28 -9.50 -5.98
CA ILE A 167 6.42 -9.01 -6.77
C ILE A 167 7.67 -9.08 -5.90
N VAL A 168 8.72 -9.70 -6.41
CA VAL A 168 10.01 -9.75 -5.71
C VAL A 168 10.78 -8.47 -6.01
N ASN A 169 11.27 -7.78 -4.98
CA ASN A 169 12.09 -6.57 -5.13
C ASN A 169 13.59 -6.90 -5.03
N ASP A 170 14.08 -7.60 -6.05
CA ASP A 170 15.50 -7.88 -6.32
C ASP A 170 16.14 -6.74 -7.14
N GLU A 171 15.52 -6.39 -8.26
CA GLU A 171 15.93 -5.36 -9.21
C GLU A 171 14.81 -4.35 -9.41
N ILE A 172 15.10 -3.06 -9.19
CA ILE A 172 14.09 -1.99 -9.20
C ILE A 172 13.35 -1.95 -10.56
N ASP A 173 14.08 -1.95 -11.67
CA ASP A 173 13.48 -1.82 -13.00
C ASP A 173 12.56 -3.00 -13.34
N ARG A 174 12.95 -4.21 -12.92
CA ARG A 174 12.13 -5.41 -13.06
C ARG A 174 10.87 -5.31 -12.20
N ALA A 175 11.00 -4.95 -10.93
CA ALA A 175 9.86 -4.81 -10.03
C ALA A 175 8.88 -3.71 -10.50
N VAL A 176 9.38 -2.61 -11.08
CA VAL A 176 8.54 -1.57 -11.71
C VAL A 176 7.80 -2.14 -12.92
N SER A 177 8.47 -2.89 -13.79
CA SER A 177 7.82 -3.52 -14.95
C SER A 177 6.73 -4.53 -14.54
N GLU A 178 6.95 -5.27 -13.45
CA GLU A 178 5.95 -6.18 -12.89
C GLU A 178 4.75 -5.40 -12.31
N LEU A 179 4.95 -4.23 -11.68
CA LEU A 179 3.87 -3.34 -11.21
C LEU A 179 3.02 -2.82 -12.37
N GLU A 180 3.67 -2.39 -13.46
CA GLU A 180 2.98 -1.93 -14.66
C GLU A 180 2.14 -3.04 -15.30
N SER A 181 2.70 -4.26 -15.36
CA SER A 181 2.00 -5.44 -15.87
C SER A 181 0.79 -5.79 -15.00
N ALA A 182 0.92 -5.73 -13.67
CA ALA A 182 -0.17 -5.94 -12.73
C ALA A 182 -1.31 -4.94 -12.97
N VAL A 183 -1.00 -3.65 -13.07
CA VAL A 183 -2.00 -2.61 -13.37
C VAL A 183 -2.65 -2.81 -14.73
N ALA A 184 -1.86 -3.09 -15.77
CA ALA A 184 -2.36 -3.27 -17.13
C ALA A 184 -3.35 -4.45 -17.22
N SER A 185 -3.05 -5.55 -16.53
CA SER A 185 -3.92 -6.73 -16.51
C SER A 185 -5.31 -6.43 -15.94
N VAL A 186 -5.40 -5.58 -14.90
CA VAL A 186 -6.67 -5.20 -14.27
C VAL A 186 -7.37 -4.08 -15.04
N ALA A 187 -6.62 -3.14 -15.61
CA ALA A 187 -7.17 -2.04 -16.40
C ALA A 187 -8.00 -2.53 -17.60
N GLN A 188 -7.66 -3.71 -18.14
CA GLN A 188 -8.35 -4.36 -19.25
C GLN A 188 -9.63 -5.12 -18.83
N LEU A 189 -9.81 -5.42 -17.54
CA LEU A 189 -10.98 -6.15 -17.05
C LEU A 189 -12.24 -5.26 -16.98
N PRO A 190 -13.43 -5.81 -17.32
CA PRO A 190 -14.73 -5.22 -16.99
C PRO A 190 -14.85 -4.93 -15.48
N ARG A 191 -15.54 -3.85 -15.08
CA ARG A 191 -15.62 -3.43 -13.66
C ARG A 191 -16.15 -4.53 -12.75
N ASP A 192 -17.17 -5.25 -13.19
CA ASP A 192 -17.80 -6.35 -12.46
C ASP A 192 -16.91 -7.61 -12.36
N ALA A 193 -15.85 -7.70 -13.17
CA ALA A 193 -14.86 -8.78 -13.11
C ALA A 193 -13.68 -8.47 -12.16
N ARG A 194 -13.47 -7.20 -11.78
CA ARG A 194 -12.33 -6.79 -10.94
C ARG A 194 -12.47 -7.26 -9.49
N GLY A 195 -13.67 -7.15 -8.92
CA GLY A 195 -13.98 -7.68 -7.59
C GLY A 195 -13.97 -9.22 -7.49
N ARG A 196 -13.94 -9.91 -8.64
CA ARG A 196 -13.83 -11.38 -8.73
C ARG A 196 -12.38 -11.86 -8.88
N TRP A 197 -11.43 -10.95 -9.03
CA TRP A 197 -9.99 -11.23 -9.10
C TRP A 197 -9.33 -11.33 -7.72
N ALA A 198 -10.12 -11.27 -6.65
CA ALA A 198 -9.70 -11.75 -5.34
C ALA A 198 -9.50 -13.27 -5.46
N GLY A 199 -8.24 -13.72 -5.35
CA GLY A 199 -7.91 -15.11 -5.13
C GLY A 199 -8.58 -15.59 -3.84
N ARG A 200 -9.85 -15.98 -3.94
CA ARG A 200 -10.45 -16.94 -3.01
C ARG A 200 -9.69 -18.25 -3.29
N PRO A 201 -8.85 -18.75 -2.37
CA PRO A 201 -8.69 -20.18 -2.31
C PRO A 201 -10.09 -20.70 -1.97
N ASP A 202 -10.69 -21.39 -2.93
CA ASP A 202 -11.87 -22.24 -2.77
C ASP A 202 -12.96 -21.73 -1.79
N SER A 203 -14.06 -21.26 -2.36
CA SER A 203 -15.34 -21.63 -1.75
C SER A 203 -15.42 -23.16 -1.75
N ASP A 204 -14.98 -23.76 -0.65
CA ASP A 204 -15.24 -25.16 -0.35
C ASP A 204 -16.77 -25.34 -0.31
N PRO A 205 -17.36 -26.22 -1.15
CA PRO A 205 -18.76 -26.58 -1.00
C PRO A 205 -18.85 -27.61 0.12
N GLY A 206 -18.86 -27.13 1.37
CA GLY A 206 -19.23 -27.88 2.56
C GLY A 206 -20.64 -27.58 3.00
#